data_AF-A0A8I0MJA5-F1
#
_entry.id   AF-A0A8I0MJA5-F1
#
_cell.length_a   1.000
_cell.length_b   1.000
_cell.length_c   1.000
_cell.angle_alpha   90.00
_cell.angle_beta   90.00
_cell.angle_gamma   90.00
#
_symmetry.space_group_name_H-M   'P 1'
#
loop_
_entity.id
_entity.type
_entity.pdbx_description
1 polymer ?
#
loop_
_entity_poly.entity_id
_entity_poly.type
_entity_poly.pdbx_seq_one_letter_code
_entity_poly.pdbx_strand_id
1 'polypeptide(L)'
;MNKQLWWKRAMSESLLCNKDISELVKARLKAHKWTLRDCVSAYNSRRKNDASLQQAPELNKDFLLRIKNNNFEVTNLRVLKLCDFFKIPVSVSGPRRVFQKEFARVEALAEGDPALRLRISALLMNIADLAEQMDRADK
;
A
#
# COMPACT_ATOMS: atom_id res chain seq x y z
N MET A 1 31.38 -4.13 -3.12
CA MET A 1 30.07 -3.49 -2.91
C MET A 1 29.13 -4.51 -2.28
N ASN A 2 28.73 -4.29 -1.03
CA ASN A 2 28.17 -5.34 -0.17
C ASN A 2 26.66 -5.57 -0.48
N LYS A 3 26.34 -6.69 -1.15
CA LYS A 3 24.95 -7.06 -1.53
C LYS A 3 24.01 -7.17 -0.33
N GLN A 4 24.52 -7.38 0.89
CA GLN A 4 23.71 -7.51 2.11
C GLN A 4 22.95 -6.23 2.51
N LEU A 5 23.41 -5.06 2.08
CA LEU A 5 22.79 -3.77 2.45
C LEU A 5 21.53 -3.44 1.62
N TRP A 6 21.36 -4.01 0.43
CA TRP A 6 20.17 -3.77 -0.40
C TRP A 6 18.93 -4.52 0.11
N TRP A 7 19.10 -5.72 0.66
CA TRP A 7 17.97 -6.56 1.12
C TRP A 7 17.37 -6.10 2.45
N LYS A 8 18.18 -5.55 3.37
CA LYS A 8 17.68 -4.98 4.64
C LYS A 8 16.75 -3.78 4.44
N ARG A 9 16.84 -3.09 3.30
CA ARG A 9 15.98 -1.93 2.99
C ARG A 9 14.67 -2.32 2.30
N ALA A 10 14.61 -3.51 1.71
CA ALA A 10 13.39 -4.10 1.15
C ALA A 10 12.52 -4.79 2.23
N MET A 11 13.12 -5.23 3.34
CA MET A 11 12.44 -5.92 4.44
C MET A 11 12.00 -4.98 5.57
N SER A 12 10.99 -4.13 5.35
CA SER A 12 10.07 -3.63 6.40
C SER A 12 8.87 -2.88 5.82
N GLU A 13 8.35 -3.30 4.66
CA GLU A 13 7.10 -2.75 4.14
C GLU A 13 5.92 -3.52 4.73
N SER A 14 5.68 -3.36 6.03
CA SER A 14 4.47 -3.89 6.65
C SER A 14 3.26 -3.25 5.97
N LEU A 15 2.40 -4.05 5.36
CA LEU A 15 1.10 -3.59 4.86
C LEU A 15 0.30 -3.00 6.02
N LEU A 16 0.09 -1.68 5.96
CA LEU A 16 -0.72 -0.96 6.92
C LEU A 16 -2.19 -1.37 6.74
N CYS A 17 -2.83 -1.84 7.80
CA CYS A 17 -4.29 -2.01 7.78
C CYS A 17 -5.00 -0.66 7.96
N ASN A 18 -6.30 -0.61 7.72
CA ASN A 18 -7.09 0.62 7.85
C ASN A 18 -6.93 1.25 9.23
N LYS A 19 -6.81 0.43 10.29
CA LYS A 19 -6.54 0.90 11.65
C LYS A 19 -5.17 1.56 11.77
N ASP A 20 -4.13 0.97 11.18
CA ASP A 20 -2.78 1.54 11.19
C ASP A 20 -2.76 2.88 10.43
N ILE A 21 -3.40 2.94 9.27
CA ILE A 21 -3.58 4.18 8.50
C ILE A 21 -4.32 5.23 9.34
N SER A 22 -5.41 4.85 10.01
CA SER A 22 -6.20 5.75 10.85
C SER A 22 -5.38 6.35 11.98
N GLU A 23 -4.61 5.53 12.70
CA GLU A 23 -3.75 5.98 13.80
C GLU A 23 -2.60 6.86 13.30
N LEU A 24 -2.00 6.52 12.15
CA LEU A 24 -0.94 7.34 11.56
C LEU A 24 -1.49 8.69 11.07
N VAL A 25 -2.68 8.72 10.45
CA VAL A 25 -3.35 9.98 10.07
C VAL A 25 -3.66 10.81 11.32
N LYS A 26 -4.19 10.21 12.40
CA LYS A 26 -4.40 10.92 13.68
C LYS A 26 -3.10 11.51 14.23
N ALA A 27 -2.03 10.72 14.25
CA ALA A 27 -0.73 11.15 14.75
C ALA A 27 -0.16 12.31 13.92
N ARG A 28 -0.31 12.28 12.60
CA ARG A 28 0.13 13.35 11.70
C ARG A 28 -0.68 14.63 11.90
N LEU A 29 -2.00 14.54 12.01
CA LEU A 29 -2.86 15.69 12.35
C LEU A 29 -2.43 16.34 13.66
N LYS A 30 -2.17 15.52 14.70
CA LYS A 30 -1.69 16.00 16.01
C LYS A 30 -0.31 16.66 15.90
N ALA A 31 0.64 16.06 15.19
CA ALA A 31 1.98 16.59 15.00
C ALA A 31 1.98 17.96 14.29
N HIS A 32 1.10 18.14 13.30
CA HIS A 32 0.92 19.41 12.60
C HIS A 32 0.02 20.41 13.35
N LYS A 33 -0.58 20.02 14.48
CA LYS A 33 -1.63 20.79 15.18
C LYS A 33 -2.79 21.18 14.24
N TRP A 34 -3.14 20.30 13.32
CA TRP A 34 -4.19 20.54 12.32
C TRP A 34 -5.54 19.99 12.75
N THR A 35 -6.58 20.80 12.54
CA THR A 35 -7.96 20.32 12.49
C THR A 35 -8.23 19.59 11.18
N LEU A 36 -9.39 18.93 11.07
CA LEU A 36 -9.82 18.32 9.82
C LEU A 36 -9.95 19.34 8.68
N ARG A 37 -10.37 20.57 8.99
CA ARG A 37 -10.50 21.63 7.97
C ARG A 37 -9.13 22.08 7.48
N ASP A 38 -8.17 22.25 8.39
CA ASP A 38 -6.80 22.66 8.03
C ASP A 38 -6.16 21.63 7.11
N CYS A 39 -6.31 20.34 7.43
CA CYS A 39 -5.80 19.27 6.59
C CYS A 39 -6.44 19.25 5.20
N VAL A 40 -7.76 19.40 5.11
CA VAL A 40 -8.46 19.44 3.81
C VAL A 40 -7.99 20.64 2.99
N SER A 41 -7.90 21.82 3.61
CA SER A 41 -7.41 23.04 2.96
C SER A 41 -5.97 22.87 2.46
N ALA A 42 -5.08 22.38 3.32
CA ALA A 42 -3.67 22.18 2.99
C ALA A 42 -3.48 21.14 1.86
N TYR A 43 -4.20 20.03 1.93
CA TYR A 43 -4.17 19.00 0.88
C TYR A 43 -4.68 19.56 -0.45
N ASN A 44 -5.88 20.15 -0.46
CA ASN A 44 -6.50 20.63 -1.70
C ASN A 44 -5.70 21.79 -2.31
N SER A 45 -5.06 22.63 -1.49
CA SER A 45 -4.14 23.66 -1.96
C SER A 45 -2.89 23.05 -2.61
N ARG A 46 -2.27 22.03 -2.01
CA ARG A 46 -1.11 21.34 -2.62
C ARG A 46 -1.51 20.61 -3.90
N ARG A 47 -2.68 19.97 -3.92
CA ARG A 47 -3.22 19.26 -5.08
C ARG A 47 -3.28 20.12 -6.34
N LYS A 48 -3.55 21.42 -6.23
CA LYS A 48 -3.58 22.33 -7.40
C LYS A 48 -2.25 22.34 -8.17
N ASN A 49 -1.13 22.10 -7.48
CA ASN A 49 0.22 22.21 -8.04
C ASN A 49 0.95 20.86 -8.14
N ASP A 50 0.36 19.77 -7.65
CA ASP A 50 0.97 18.44 -7.61
C ASP A 50 0.19 17.46 -8.49
N ALA A 51 0.76 17.12 -9.65
CA ALA A 51 0.15 16.22 -10.63
C ALA A 51 -0.16 14.82 -10.05
N SER A 52 0.62 14.35 -9.06
CA SER A 52 0.35 13.07 -8.40
C SER A 52 -0.95 13.13 -7.60
N LEU A 53 -1.18 14.22 -6.88
CA LEU A 53 -2.39 14.41 -6.07
C LEU A 53 -3.63 14.71 -6.92
N GLN A 54 -3.47 15.27 -8.13
CA GLN A 54 -4.56 15.55 -9.06
C GLN A 54 -5.29 14.28 -9.53
N GLN A 55 -4.60 13.13 -9.53
CA GLN A 55 -5.14 11.82 -9.89
C GLN A 55 -6.30 11.36 -8.99
N ALA A 56 -6.45 11.94 -7.80
CA ALA A 56 -7.58 11.68 -6.90
C ALA A 56 -8.48 12.93 -6.78
N PRO A 57 -9.80 12.75 -6.49
CA PRO A 57 -10.68 13.87 -6.18
C PRO A 57 -10.20 14.67 -4.96
N GLU A 58 -10.59 15.93 -4.90
CA GLU A 58 -10.36 16.78 -3.72
C GLU A 58 -10.86 16.11 -2.44
N LEU A 59 -10.20 16.36 -1.31
CA LEU A 59 -10.67 15.88 -0.02
C LEU A 59 -11.84 16.74 0.48
N ASN A 60 -12.72 16.10 1.25
CA ASN A 60 -13.73 16.78 2.05
C ASN A 60 -13.63 16.32 3.50
N LYS A 61 -14.27 17.07 4.41
CA LYS A 61 -14.18 16.84 5.85
C LYS A 61 -14.72 15.45 6.24
N ASP A 62 -15.81 15.00 5.60
CA ASP A 62 -16.44 13.71 5.92
C ASP A 62 -15.56 12.53 5.54
N PHE A 63 -14.88 12.61 4.39
CA PHE A 63 -13.89 11.63 3.98
C PHE A 63 -12.78 11.53 5.02
N LEU A 64 -12.16 12.66 5.38
CA LEU A 64 -11.07 12.67 6.35
C LEU A 64 -11.55 12.21 7.74
N LEU A 65 -12.78 12.54 8.14
CA LEU A 65 -13.38 12.06 9.38
C LEU A 65 -13.55 10.53 9.38
N ARG A 66 -14.01 9.93 8.28
CA ARG A 66 -14.11 8.48 8.14
C ARG A 66 -12.74 7.81 8.24
N ILE A 67 -11.72 8.35 7.57
CA ILE A 67 -10.34 7.82 7.68
C ILE A 67 -9.85 7.93 9.11
N LYS A 68 -9.99 9.10 9.73
CA LYS A 68 -9.58 9.32 11.13
C LYS A 68 -10.27 8.34 12.09
N ASN A 69 -11.54 8.00 11.86
CA ASN A 69 -12.30 7.14 12.75
C ASN A 69 -12.27 5.65 12.38
N ASN A 70 -11.43 5.24 11.42
CA ASN A 70 -11.39 3.87 10.89
C ASN A 70 -12.74 3.38 10.32
N ASN A 71 -13.57 4.30 9.82
CA ASN A 71 -14.87 4.02 9.19
C ASN A 71 -14.73 3.98 7.67
N PHE A 72 -13.74 3.24 7.17
CA PHE A 72 -13.53 2.97 5.75
C PHE A 72 -13.06 1.53 5.58
N GLU A 73 -13.59 0.86 4.56
CA GLU A 73 -13.34 -0.57 4.33
C GLU A 73 -12.19 -0.81 3.35
N VAL A 74 -12.05 0.06 2.34
CA VAL A 74 -11.10 -0.12 1.24
C VAL A 74 -10.11 1.05 1.17
N THR A 75 -8.82 0.72 1.17
CA THR A 75 -7.73 1.64 0.82
C THR A 75 -7.75 1.89 -0.68
N ASN A 76 -8.55 2.88 -1.10
CA ASN A 76 -8.63 3.31 -2.50
C ASN A 76 -7.57 4.38 -2.84
N LEU A 77 -7.49 4.78 -4.10
CA LEU A 77 -6.53 5.78 -4.58
C LEU A 77 -6.54 7.08 -3.75
N ARG A 78 -7.73 7.53 -3.30
CA ARG A 78 -7.86 8.75 -2.48
C ARG A 78 -7.24 8.59 -1.10
N VAL A 79 -7.31 7.39 -0.51
CA VAL A 79 -6.60 7.05 0.75
C VAL A 79 -5.09 7.01 0.51
N LEU A 80 -4.64 6.42 -0.61
CA LEU A 80 -3.21 6.38 -0.96
C LEU A 80 -2.64 7.78 -1.13
N LYS A 81 -3.31 8.68 -1.87
CA LYS A 81 -2.84 10.06 -2.03
C LYS A 81 -2.84 10.85 -0.71
N LEU A 82 -3.78 10.58 0.19
CA LEU A 82 -3.73 11.15 1.54
C LEU A 82 -2.50 10.64 2.32
N CYS A 83 -2.16 9.36 2.17
CA CYS A 83 -0.98 8.78 2.79
C CYS A 83 0.31 9.35 2.18
N ASP A 84 0.38 9.52 0.86
CA ASP A 84 1.49 10.19 0.16
C ASP A 84 1.69 11.62 0.69
N PHE A 85 0.58 12.37 0.81
CA PHE A 85 0.61 13.73 1.35
C PHE A 85 1.21 13.79 2.76
N PHE A 86 0.92 12.80 3.60
CA PHE A 86 1.45 12.68 4.95
C PHE A 86 2.77 11.91 5.06
N LYS A 87 3.33 11.45 3.93
CA LYS A 87 4.51 10.56 3.88
C LYS A 87 4.34 9.33 4.77
N ILE A 88 3.15 8.72 4.71
CA ILE A 88 2.84 7.45 5.35
C ILE A 88 3.19 6.35 4.36
N PRO A 89 4.15 5.45 4.66
CA PRO A 89 4.57 4.39 3.74
C PRO A 89 3.49 3.31 3.69
N VAL A 90 2.56 3.43 2.73
CA VAL A 90 1.59 2.38 2.42
C VAL A 90 2.13 1.56 1.26
N SER A 91 2.48 0.31 1.50
CA SER A 91 2.77 -0.62 0.40
C SER A 91 1.45 -1.09 -0.19
N VAL A 92 1.28 -0.93 -1.50
CA VAL A 92 0.09 -1.37 -2.25
C VAL A 92 0.24 -2.83 -2.70
N SER A 93 1.48 -3.33 -2.70
CA SER A 93 1.86 -4.66 -3.16
C SER A 93 2.38 -5.49 -1.99
N GLY A 94 1.47 -6.12 -1.26
CA GLY A 94 1.86 -7.13 -0.30
C GLY A 94 0.74 -8.14 -0.11
N PRO A 95 1.08 -9.32 0.43
CA PRO A 95 0.12 -10.38 0.63
C PRO A 95 -1.02 -9.90 1.52
N ARG A 96 -2.28 -10.02 1.03
CA ARG A 96 -3.48 -9.79 1.84
C ARG A 96 -3.30 -10.53 3.18
N ARG A 97 -3.56 -9.88 4.32
CA ARG A 97 -3.30 -10.44 5.67
C ARG A 97 -3.79 -11.88 5.88
N VAL A 98 -4.83 -12.29 5.16
CA VAL A 98 -5.35 -13.68 5.15
C VAL A 98 -4.27 -14.72 4.85
N PHE A 99 -3.25 -14.34 4.06
CA PHE A 99 -2.18 -15.24 3.66
C PHE A 99 -0.80 -14.83 4.16
N GLN A 100 -0.67 -13.84 5.05
CA GLN A 100 0.66 -13.36 5.47
C GLN A 100 1.53 -14.46 6.10
N LYS A 101 0.91 -15.37 6.87
CA LYS A 101 1.63 -16.49 7.50
C LYS A 101 2.03 -17.54 6.45
N GLU A 102 1.15 -17.77 5.49
CA GLU A 102 1.30 -18.70 4.39
C GLU A 102 2.41 -18.24 3.45
N PHE A 103 2.42 -16.96 3.07
CA PHE A 103 3.49 -16.34 2.30
C PHE A 103 4.83 -16.40 3.04
N ALA A 104 4.88 -16.01 4.32
CA ALA A 104 6.12 -16.10 5.10
C ALA A 104 6.63 -17.54 5.23
N ARG A 105 5.74 -18.53 5.33
CA ARG A 105 6.11 -19.96 5.31
C ARG A 105 6.64 -20.40 3.97
N VAL A 106 6.00 -19.99 2.87
CA VAL A 106 6.45 -20.32 1.51
C VAL A 106 7.82 -19.70 1.23
N GLU A 107 8.04 -18.45 1.63
CA GLU A 107 9.35 -17.78 1.51
C GLU A 107 10.43 -18.49 2.33
N ALA A 108 10.16 -18.78 3.61
CA ALA A 108 11.12 -19.49 4.47
C ALA A 108 11.46 -20.90 3.94
N LEU A 109 10.47 -21.61 3.38
CA LEU A 109 10.69 -22.92 2.75
C LEU A 109 11.49 -22.80 1.44
N ALA A 110 11.23 -21.77 0.63
CA ALA A 110 11.94 -21.53 -0.62
C ALA A 110 13.39 -21.05 -0.42
N GLU A 111 13.71 -20.41 0.71
CA GLU A 111 15.09 -20.08 1.09
C GLU A 111 15.89 -21.32 1.50
N GLY A 112 15.24 -22.31 2.13
CA GLY A 112 15.86 -23.56 2.56
C GLY A 112 15.97 -24.64 1.48
N ASP A 113 15.18 -24.56 0.40
CA ASP A 113 15.13 -25.55 -0.67
C ASP A 113 15.12 -24.89 -2.08
N PRO A 114 16.28 -24.87 -2.76
CA PRO A 114 16.40 -24.34 -4.11
C PRO A 114 15.50 -25.04 -5.15
N ALA A 115 15.19 -26.32 -4.97
CA ALA A 115 14.31 -27.06 -5.88
C ALA A 115 12.85 -26.63 -5.71
N LEU A 116 12.43 -26.33 -4.48
CA LEU A 116 11.11 -25.76 -4.21
C LEU A 116 10.96 -24.37 -4.83
N ARG A 117 12.02 -23.54 -4.77
CA ARG A 117 12.02 -22.22 -5.40
C ARG A 117 11.80 -22.30 -6.92
N LEU A 118 12.43 -23.26 -7.60
CA LEU A 118 12.22 -23.50 -9.04
C LEU A 118 10.77 -23.90 -9.33
N ARG A 119 10.17 -24.76 -8.49
CA ARG A 119 8.77 -25.19 -8.64
C ARG A 119 7.78 -24.04 -8.44
N ILE A 120 8.00 -23.19 -7.44
CA ILE A 120 7.19 -21.98 -7.23
C ILE A 120 7.31 -21.03 -8.43
N SER A 121 8.52 -20.83 -8.94
CA SER A 121 8.73 -20.01 -10.14
C SER A 121 7.98 -20.55 -11.35
N ALA A 122 8.00 -21.87 -11.58
CA ALA A 122 7.27 -22.50 -12.67
C ALA A 122 5.75 -22.35 -12.54
N LEU A 123 5.22 -22.49 -11.32
CA LEU A 123 3.79 -22.24 -11.04
C LEU A 123 3.39 -20.79 -11.35
N LEU A 124 4.21 -19.83 -10.93
CA LEU A 124 3.95 -18.40 -11.20
C LEU A 124 3.99 -18.08 -12.70
N MET A 125 4.94 -18.66 -13.44
CA MET A 125 5.00 -18.51 -14.91
C MET A 125 3.73 -19.08 -15.56
N ASN A 126 3.29 -20.27 -15.17
CA ASN A 126 2.06 -20.87 -15.72
C ASN A 126 0.81 -20.01 -15.42
N ILE A 127 0.73 -19.40 -14.23
CA ILE A 127 -0.38 -18.49 -13.88
C ILE A 127 -0.32 -17.22 -14.74
N ALA A 128 0.88 -16.68 -14.98
CA ALA A 128 1.07 -15.52 -15.84
C ALA A 128 0.67 -15.82 -17.29
N ASP A 129 1.07 -16.98 -17.81
CA ASP A 129 0.72 -17.43 -19.16
C ASP A 129 -0.79 -17.59 -19.33
N LEU A 130 -1.48 -18.15 -18.33
CA LEU A 130 -2.95 -18.27 -18.32
C LEU A 130 -3.63 -16.90 -18.31
N ALA A 131 -3.16 -15.98 -17.46
CA ALA A 131 -3.70 -14.63 -17.40
C ALA A 131 -3.51 -13.87 -18.74
N GLU A 132 -2.37 -14.07 -19.40
CA GLU A 132 -2.08 -13.47 -20.70
C GLU A 132 -2.93 -14.08 -21.83
N GLN A 133 -3.20 -15.39 -21.78
CA GLN A 133 -4.13 -16.04 -22.71
C GLN A 133 -5.56 -15.53 -22.55
N MET A 134 -6.00 -15.29 -21.31
CA MET A 134 -7.32 -14.71 -21.04
C MET A 134 -7.43 -13.25 -21.54
N ASP A 135 -6.42 -12.41 -21.30
CA ASP A 135 -6.40 -11.02 -21.81
C ASP A 135 -6.39 -10.94 -23.35
N ARG A 136 -5.88 -11.98 -24.03
CA ARG A 136 -5.90 -12.10 -25.49
C ARG A 136 -7.22 -12.67 -26.03
N ALA A 137 -7.98 -13.43 -25.23
CA ALA A 137 -9.27 -13.98 -25.63
C ALA A 137 -10.43 -12.97 -25.50
N ASP A 138 -10.25 -11.95 -24.65
CA ASP A 138 -11.21 -10.85 -24.46
C ASP A 138 -11.01 -9.66 -25.44
N LYS A 139 -10.08 -9.79 -26.40
CA LYS A 139 -9.82 -8.83 -27.49
C LYS A 139 -10.28 -9.36 -28.84
#